data_AF-A0A9X3K8U4-F1
#
_entry.id   AF-A0A9X3K8U4-F1
#
_cell.length_a   1.000
_cell.length_b   1.000
_cell.length_c   1.000
_cell.angle_alpha   90.00
_cell.angle_beta   90.00
_cell.angle_gamma   90.00
#
_symmetry.space_group_name_H-M   'P 1'
#
loop_
_entity.id
_entity.type
_entity.pdbx_description
1 polymer ?
#
loop_
_entity_poly.entity_id
_entity_poly.type
_entity_poly.pdbx_seq_one_letter_code
_entity_poly.pdbx_strand_id
1 'polypeptide(L)'
;EAPVKDPNCEEPPMTFFTSDGADCPADAIIDVEVGDIIDNTGLFTIAGLDLGTMNMQLAPCFTDNCTDDLTYVVRNVDNGDPSETCSKTIVVEIEAVDDCGNVSVDALVCTFIIVDDVAPELEMPVVTEGDITCDDISVEDVTAFANGTLTPEEEAAFLDAAAALFVSNGLIPTGTTDDCNDSDYEEISIDVTLGDDCDIATLICTFVAVDVCGNTSEPASTSLNLIDDTAPVITCPADVEVDCTADNSPASTGMATATDDCGQEVAV
;
A
#
# COMPACT_ATOMS: atom_id res chain seq x y z
N GLU A 1 19.22 -49.25 21.62
CA GLU A 1 18.38 -49.73 20.49
C GLU A 1 18.51 -48.63 19.45
N ALA A 2 17.70 -48.51 18.41
CA ALA A 2 17.63 -47.18 17.79
C ALA A 2 16.72 -46.29 18.65
N PRO A 3 17.00 -44.98 18.79
CA PRO A 3 16.04 -44.07 19.38
C PRO A 3 14.71 -44.11 18.62
N VAL A 4 13.60 -44.06 19.36
CA VAL A 4 12.24 -44.13 18.80
C VAL A 4 11.55 -42.78 18.97
N LYS A 5 11.03 -42.24 17.86
CA LYS A 5 10.23 -41.01 17.86
C LYS A 5 8.88 -41.25 18.51
N ASP A 6 8.45 -40.35 19.39
CA ASP A 6 7.06 -40.33 19.87
C ASP A 6 6.14 -39.95 18.69
N PRO A 7 5.18 -40.81 18.30
CA PRO A 7 4.28 -40.54 17.18
C PRO A 7 3.36 -39.33 17.40
N ASN A 8 3.24 -38.81 18.63
CA ASN A 8 2.48 -37.60 18.92
C ASN A 8 3.35 -36.34 18.93
N CYS A 9 4.66 -36.46 18.72
CA CYS A 9 5.57 -35.32 18.64
C CYS A 9 5.65 -34.82 17.20
N GLU A 10 4.69 -33.97 16.86
CA GLU A 10 4.63 -33.20 15.63
C GLU A 10 4.84 -31.72 15.98
N GLU A 11 5.80 -31.08 15.31
CA GLU A 11 6.01 -29.64 15.46
C GLU A 11 5.07 -28.91 14.48
N PRO A 12 4.25 -27.96 14.96
CA PRO A 12 3.48 -27.14 14.06
C PRO A 12 4.41 -26.28 13.19
N PRO A 13 3.99 -25.90 11.97
CA PRO A 13 4.73 -24.94 11.18
C PRO A 13 4.92 -23.64 11.96
N MET A 14 6.12 -23.08 11.89
CA MET A 14 6.43 -21.77 12.43
C MET A 14 6.48 -20.74 11.32
N THR A 15 5.96 -19.56 11.59
CA THR A 15 5.94 -18.47 10.61
C THR A 15 6.86 -17.35 11.05
N PHE A 16 7.67 -16.87 10.12
CA PHE A 16 8.52 -15.69 10.26
C PHE A 16 8.09 -14.64 9.25
N PHE A 17 8.16 -13.39 9.67
CA PHE A 17 7.65 -12.23 8.94
C PHE A 17 8.78 -11.27 8.62
N THR A 18 8.75 -10.64 7.45
CA THR A 18 9.74 -9.62 7.04
C THR A 18 9.65 -8.40 7.96
N SER A 19 8.47 -8.09 8.50
CA SER A 19 8.27 -7.04 9.50
C SER A 19 8.98 -7.29 10.84
N ASP A 20 9.27 -8.57 11.15
CA ASP A 20 10.05 -9.00 12.32
C ASP A 20 11.56 -9.13 12.02
N GLY A 21 11.99 -8.69 10.83
CA GLY A 21 13.39 -8.68 10.39
C GLY A 21 13.87 -10.00 9.77
N ALA A 22 12.95 -10.87 9.37
CA ALA A 22 13.30 -12.02 8.53
C ALA A 22 13.74 -11.55 7.13
N ASP A 23 14.69 -12.27 6.53
CA ASP A 23 15.02 -12.10 5.13
C ASP A 23 13.80 -12.37 4.24
N CYS A 24 13.74 -11.69 3.10
CA CYS A 24 12.68 -11.84 2.11
C CYS A 24 12.50 -13.30 1.66
N PRO A 25 11.28 -13.75 1.34
CA PRO A 25 11.01 -15.14 0.97
C PRO A 25 11.92 -15.68 -0.13
N ALA A 26 12.28 -14.89 -1.14
CA ALA A 26 13.18 -15.32 -2.22
C ALA A 26 14.60 -15.64 -1.71
N ASP A 27 15.10 -14.85 -0.76
CA ASP A 27 16.47 -14.90 -0.23
C ASP A 27 16.59 -15.75 1.04
N ALA A 28 15.48 -16.02 1.72
CA ALA A 28 15.48 -16.73 3.00
C ALA A 28 16.09 -18.13 2.91
N ILE A 29 17.08 -18.44 3.75
CA ILE A 29 17.65 -19.78 3.81
C ILE A 29 17.73 -20.25 5.26
N ILE A 30 17.85 -21.56 5.45
CA ILE A 30 18.37 -22.11 6.70
C ILE A 30 19.86 -22.39 6.56
N ASP A 31 20.65 -21.91 7.52
CA ASP A 31 22.11 -22.12 7.57
C ASP A 31 22.45 -23.42 8.31
N VAL A 32 21.96 -24.55 7.77
CA VAL A 32 22.36 -25.90 8.19
C VAL A 32 22.56 -26.79 6.97
N GLU A 33 23.48 -27.74 7.10
CA GLU A 33 23.75 -28.76 6.12
C GLU A 33 23.40 -30.15 6.67
N VAL A 34 23.18 -31.10 5.75
CA VAL A 34 22.97 -32.51 6.13
C VAL A 34 24.20 -33.03 6.87
N GLY A 35 23.97 -33.59 8.06
CA GLY A 35 25.01 -34.09 8.95
C GLY A 35 25.40 -33.12 10.08
N ASP A 36 24.90 -31.89 10.08
CA ASP A 36 25.12 -30.96 11.18
C ASP A 36 24.43 -31.44 12.46
N ILE A 37 25.09 -31.19 13.60
CA ILE A 37 24.55 -31.50 14.92
C ILE A 37 23.75 -30.30 15.41
N ILE A 38 22.50 -30.55 15.80
CA ILE A 38 21.65 -29.54 16.41
C ILE A 38 21.81 -29.63 17.93
N ASP A 39 22.41 -28.60 18.55
CA ASP A 39 22.52 -28.48 20.00
C ASP A 39 21.74 -27.26 20.54
N ASN A 40 21.35 -27.31 21.81
CA ASN A 40 20.58 -26.25 22.48
C ASN A 40 21.43 -24.98 22.77
N THR A 41 22.65 -24.88 22.23
CA THR A 41 23.62 -23.82 22.54
C THR A 41 24.06 -23.00 21.33
N GLY A 42 23.58 -23.32 20.13
CA GLY A 42 23.75 -22.51 18.92
C GLY A 42 23.58 -23.34 17.65
N LEU A 43 23.41 -22.77 16.47
CA LEU A 43 23.40 -21.37 16.04
C LEU A 43 23.04 -21.46 14.54
N PHE A 44 21.82 -21.87 14.23
CA PHE A 44 21.37 -21.83 12.84
C PHE A 44 20.43 -20.66 12.66
N THR A 45 20.67 -19.92 11.60
CA THR A 45 19.78 -18.85 11.19
C THR A 45 18.72 -19.39 10.27
N ILE A 46 17.50 -18.89 10.41
CA ILE A 46 16.43 -19.09 9.44
C ILE A 46 16.01 -17.73 8.95
N ALA A 47 16.09 -17.51 7.64
CA ALA A 47 15.80 -16.21 7.04
C ALA A 47 16.57 -15.08 7.78
N GLY A 48 17.86 -15.29 8.04
CA GLY A 48 18.70 -14.31 8.75
C GLY A 48 18.45 -14.20 10.26
N LEU A 49 17.42 -14.84 10.81
CA LEU A 49 17.08 -14.80 12.24
C LEU A 49 17.79 -15.91 13.03
N ASP A 50 18.52 -15.55 14.08
CA ASP A 50 19.19 -16.51 14.97
C ASP A 50 18.20 -17.16 15.94
N LEU A 51 17.88 -18.43 15.72
CA LEU A 51 16.94 -19.19 16.56
C LEU A 51 17.45 -19.44 17.98
N GLY A 52 18.77 -19.36 18.21
CA GLY A 52 19.34 -19.42 19.56
C GLY A 52 18.86 -18.26 20.43
N THR A 53 18.59 -17.10 19.83
CA THR A 53 18.00 -15.95 20.52
C THR A 53 16.50 -16.09 20.75
N MET A 54 15.83 -16.94 19.96
CA MET A 54 14.39 -17.20 20.08
C MET A 54 14.03 -18.25 21.15
N ASN A 55 15.03 -18.79 21.86
CA ASN A 55 14.87 -19.82 22.91
C ASN A 55 14.03 -21.01 22.44
N MET A 56 14.21 -21.36 21.17
CA MET A 56 13.59 -22.50 20.53
C MET A 56 14.28 -23.78 20.99
N GLN A 57 13.66 -24.47 21.95
CA GLN A 57 14.12 -25.76 22.41
C GLN A 57 13.42 -26.86 21.61
N LEU A 58 14.19 -27.76 20.99
CA LEU A 58 13.62 -28.97 20.38
C LEU A 58 12.84 -29.73 21.47
N ALA A 59 11.55 -30.00 21.22
CA ALA A 59 10.77 -30.81 22.12
C ALA A 59 11.41 -32.20 22.27
N PRO A 60 11.32 -32.86 23.44
CA PRO A 60 11.88 -34.20 23.65
C PRO A 60 11.03 -35.23 22.90
N CYS A 61 11.20 -35.29 21.58
CA CYS A 61 10.42 -36.14 20.67
C CYS A 61 10.95 -37.56 20.55
N PHE A 62 12.05 -37.89 21.20
CA PHE A 62 12.72 -39.18 21.05
C PHE A 62 12.99 -39.79 22.42
N THR A 63 12.84 -41.11 22.49
CA THR A 63 13.19 -41.91 23.65
C THR A 63 14.11 -43.04 23.23
N ASP A 64 15.10 -43.35 24.04
CA ASP A 64 15.93 -44.53 23.88
C ASP A 64 15.98 -45.31 25.20
N ASN A 65 16.07 -46.63 25.12
CA ASN A 65 16.02 -47.52 26.28
C ASN A 65 17.40 -47.84 26.86
N CYS A 66 18.47 -47.39 26.19
CA CYS A 66 19.87 -47.61 26.55
C CYS A 66 20.53 -46.35 27.10
N THR A 67 20.17 -45.16 26.61
CA THR A 67 20.71 -43.88 27.07
C THR A 67 19.64 -42.78 27.03
N ASP A 68 19.76 -41.82 27.95
CA ASP A 68 19.00 -40.56 27.89
C ASP A 68 19.78 -39.48 27.11
N ASP A 69 21.06 -39.73 26.79
CA ASP A 69 21.93 -38.80 26.06
C ASP A 69 21.81 -39.06 24.55
N LEU A 70 20.95 -38.29 23.88
CA LEU A 70 20.74 -38.35 22.44
C LEU A 70 21.42 -37.17 21.73
N THR A 71 22.00 -37.44 20.55
CA THR A 71 22.51 -36.41 19.64
C THR A 71 21.53 -36.21 18.49
N TYR A 72 21.19 -34.97 18.17
CA TYR A 72 20.30 -34.63 17.06
C TYR A 72 21.11 -34.22 15.84
N VAL A 73 20.82 -34.83 14.69
CA VAL A 73 21.56 -34.64 13.45
C VAL A 73 20.60 -34.28 12.32
N VAL A 74 20.98 -33.31 11.49
CA VAL A 74 20.21 -32.94 10.29
C VAL A 74 20.27 -34.07 9.27
N ARG A 75 19.11 -34.66 8.98
CA ARG A 75 18.92 -35.69 7.97
C ARG A 75 18.72 -35.09 6.58
N ASN A 76 17.92 -34.03 6.47
CA ASN A 76 17.55 -33.42 5.21
C ASN A 76 17.26 -31.93 5.38
N VAL A 77 17.52 -31.16 4.33
CA VAL A 77 17.25 -29.73 4.25
C VAL A 77 16.61 -29.43 2.91
N ASP A 78 15.43 -28.82 2.93
CA ASP A 78 14.74 -28.28 1.78
C ASP A 78 14.53 -26.78 1.99
N ASN A 79 15.24 -25.95 1.21
CA ASN A 79 15.15 -24.49 1.28
C ASN A 79 13.97 -23.90 0.48
N GLY A 80 13.12 -24.74 -0.10
CA GLY A 80 12.00 -24.29 -0.93
C GLY A 80 12.44 -23.76 -2.29
N ASP A 81 11.50 -23.17 -3.04
CA ASP A 81 11.76 -22.58 -4.35
C ASP A 81 12.24 -21.12 -4.19
N PRO A 82 13.45 -20.76 -4.66
CA PRO A 82 13.96 -19.39 -4.53
C PRO A 82 13.20 -18.36 -5.38
N SER A 83 12.27 -18.78 -6.25
CA SER A 83 11.38 -17.88 -6.98
C SER A 83 10.11 -17.49 -6.21
N GLU A 84 9.88 -18.06 -5.02
CA GLU A 84 8.77 -17.67 -4.15
C GLU A 84 9.09 -16.33 -3.47
N THR A 85 8.41 -15.26 -3.88
CA THR A 85 8.65 -13.89 -3.37
C THR A 85 7.75 -13.50 -2.19
N CYS A 86 6.57 -14.12 -2.05
CA CYS A 86 5.59 -13.73 -1.02
C CYS A 86 5.52 -14.65 0.18
N SER A 87 5.74 -15.94 -0.05
CA SER A 87 5.76 -16.93 1.00
C SER A 87 6.61 -18.09 0.58
N LYS A 88 7.62 -18.45 1.37
CA LYS A 88 8.47 -19.61 1.14
C LYS A 88 8.38 -20.60 2.29
N THR A 89 8.32 -21.89 1.95
CA THR A 89 8.38 -22.97 2.95
C THR A 89 9.76 -23.62 2.96
N ILE A 90 10.41 -23.62 4.12
CA ILE A 90 11.66 -24.32 4.39
C ILE A 90 11.34 -25.52 5.30
N VAL A 91 11.90 -26.69 4.97
CA VAL A 91 11.71 -27.92 5.74
C VAL A 91 13.05 -28.51 6.14
N VAL A 92 13.19 -28.85 7.42
CA VAL A 92 14.35 -29.59 7.94
C VAL A 92 13.89 -30.87 8.60
N GLU A 93 14.56 -31.97 8.29
CA GLU A 93 14.35 -33.25 8.95
C GLU A 93 15.52 -33.53 9.88
N ILE A 94 15.22 -33.90 11.12
CA ILE A 94 16.20 -34.18 12.17
C ILE A 94 16.04 -35.62 12.65
N GLU A 95 17.14 -36.35 12.78
CA GLU A 95 17.19 -37.69 13.34
C GLU A 95 17.95 -37.72 14.66
N ALA A 96 17.57 -38.66 15.54
CA ALA A 96 18.25 -38.87 16.81
C ALA A 96 19.25 -40.02 16.71
N VAL A 97 20.44 -39.82 17.28
CA VAL A 97 21.55 -40.76 17.32
C VAL A 97 21.90 -41.07 18.77
N ASP A 98 21.94 -42.36 19.13
CA ASP A 98 22.40 -42.79 20.46
C ASP A 98 23.93 -42.86 20.58
N ASP A 99 24.46 -43.01 21.78
CA ASP A 99 25.91 -43.16 22.05
C ASP A 99 26.56 -44.38 21.35
N CYS A 100 25.74 -45.32 20.89
CA CYS A 100 26.17 -46.51 20.17
C CYS A 100 26.20 -46.31 18.65
N GLY A 101 25.75 -45.14 18.15
CA GLY A 101 25.66 -44.78 16.74
C GLY A 101 24.42 -45.30 16.01
N ASN A 102 23.41 -45.79 16.72
CA ASN A 102 22.13 -46.16 16.12
C ASN A 102 21.30 -44.91 15.85
N VAL A 103 20.65 -44.88 14.69
CA VAL A 103 19.90 -43.72 14.18
C VAL A 103 18.40 -44.02 14.21
N SER A 104 17.58 -43.04 14.59
CA SER A 104 16.12 -43.15 14.57
C SER A 104 15.59 -43.42 13.16
N VAL A 105 14.57 -44.26 13.04
CA VAL A 105 13.96 -44.52 11.73
C VAL A 105 13.16 -43.31 11.25
N ASP A 106 12.30 -42.79 12.12
CA ASP A 106 11.50 -41.60 11.86
C ASP A 106 12.29 -40.35 12.21
N ALA A 107 12.12 -39.31 11.40
CA ALA A 107 12.68 -37.99 11.64
C ALA A 107 11.64 -37.06 12.30
N LEU A 108 12.13 -36.10 13.07
CA LEU A 108 11.38 -34.90 13.42
C LEU A 108 11.39 -33.98 12.21
N VAL A 109 10.21 -33.54 11.77
CA VAL A 109 10.06 -32.64 10.63
C VAL A 109 9.75 -31.26 11.19
N CYS A 110 10.61 -30.29 10.91
CA CYS A 110 10.43 -28.90 11.27
C CYS A 110 10.12 -28.12 10.01
N THR A 111 8.97 -27.44 10.00
CA THR A 111 8.51 -26.62 8.87
C THR A 111 8.54 -25.15 9.28
N PHE A 112 9.17 -24.34 8.44
CA PHE A 112 9.27 -22.90 8.61
C PHE A 112 8.64 -22.23 7.39
N ILE A 113 7.80 -21.23 7.62
CA ILE A 113 7.10 -20.47 6.59
C ILE A 113 7.58 -19.03 6.73
N ILE A 114 8.21 -18.50 5.69
CA ILE A 114 8.69 -17.14 5.64
C ILE A 114 7.70 -16.37 4.80
N VAL A 115 7.08 -15.34 5.37
CA VAL A 115 6.04 -14.55 4.72
C VAL A 115 6.49 -13.12 4.63
N ASP A 116 6.32 -12.55 3.44
CA ASP A 116 6.45 -11.12 3.26
C ASP A 116 5.15 -10.43 3.69
N ASP A 117 5.20 -9.69 4.79
CA ASP A 117 4.07 -8.96 5.36
C ASP A 117 4.31 -7.45 5.44
N VAL A 118 5.43 -6.98 4.90
CA VAL A 118 5.76 -5.56 4.86
C VAL A 118 5.04 -4.95 3.67
N ALA A 119 4.36 -3.85 3.93
CA ALA A 119 3.70 -3.08 2.87
C ALA A 119 4.70 -2.12 2.21
N PRO A 120 4.51 -1.83 0.92
CA PRO A 120 5.36 -0.89 0.21
C PRO A 120 5.16 0.54 0.72
N GLU A 121 6.15 1.39 0.50
CA GLU A 121 6.09 2.83 0.74
C GLU A 121 5.82 3.59 -0.57
N LEU A 122 4.97 4.63 -0.49
CA LEU A 122 4.71 5.57 -1.59
C LEU A 122 5.75 6.69 -1.63
N GLU A 123 6.35 6.91 -2.80
CA GLU A 123 7.16 8.10 -3.05
C GLU A 123 6.25 9.23 -3.56
N MET A 124 5.78 10.10 -2.65
CA MET A 124 4.93 11.24 -3.01
C MET A 124 5.72 12.41 -3.61
N PRO A 125 5.11 13.22 -4.50
CA PRO A 125 5.74 14.42 -5.02
C PRO A 125 6.02 15.43 -3.90
N VAL A 126 7.07 16.22 -4.06
CA VAL A 126 7.47 17.25 -3.07
C VAL A 126 6.43 18.35 -2.90
N VAL A 127 5.61 18.58 -3.91
CA VAL A 127 4.45 19.47 -3.89
C VAL A 127 3.22 18.57 -3.94
N THR A 128 2.35 18.70 -2.94
CA THR A 128 1.15 17.86 -2.79
C THR A 128 -0.14 18.65 -2.98
N GLU A 129 -0.05 19.94 -3.31
CA GLU A 129 -1.18 20.83 -3.53
C GLU A 129 -0.93 21.65 -4.80
N GLY A 130 -1.98 21.87 -5.59
CA GLY A 130 -1.94 22.74 -6.76
C GLY A 130 -3.25 23.48 -6.94
N ASP A 131 -3.25 24.49 -7.80
CA ASP A 131 -4.42 25.29 -8.11
C ASP A 131 -4.84 25.05 -9.56
N ILE A 132 -6.14 24.93 -9.80
CA ILE A 132 -6.79 24.83 -11.11
C ILE A 132 -7.89 25.87 -11.21
N THR A 133 -8.31 26.20 -12.42
CA THR A 133 -9.36 27.19 -12.67
C THR A 133 -10.58 26.56 -13.33
N CYS A 134 -11.63 27.35 -13.52
CA CYS A 134 -12.86 26.92 -14.17
C CYS A 134 -12.69 26.61 -15.67
N ASP A 135 -11.55 26.97 -16.26
CA ASP A 135 -11.16 26.54 -17.61
C ASP A 135 -10.67 25.07 -17.63
N ASP A 136 -10.13 24.60 -16.52
CA ASP A 136 -9.59 23.24 -16.37
C ASP A 136 -10.69 22.22 -16.06
N ILE A 137 -11.70 22.64 -15.26
CA ILE A 137 -12.81 21.78 -14.86
C ILE A 137 -14.11 22.56 -14.67
N SER A 138 -15.23 21.96 -15.09
CA SER A 138 -16.56 22.56 -15.00
C SER A 138 -17.05 22.62 -13.55
N VAL A 139 -17.37 23.83 -13.05
CA VAL A 139 -17.96 24.03 -11.71
C VAL A 139 -19.31 23.31 -11.57
N GLU A 140 -20.09 23.23 -12.65
CA GLU A 140 -21.36 22.49 -12.66
C GLU A 140 -21.12 21.00 -12.41
N ASP A 141 -20.13 20.41 -13.09
CA ASP A 141 -19.80 18.99 -12.94
C ASP A 141 -19.18 18.69 -11.58
N VAL A 142 -18.30 19.58 -11.07
CA VAL A 142 -17.73 19.50 -9.71
C VAL A 142 -18.85 19.50 -8.67
N THR A 143 -19.81 20.43 -8.79
CA THR A 143 -20.94 20.53 -7.87
C THR A 143 -21.87 19.32 -7.99
N ALA A 144 -22.12 18.84 -9.21
CA ALA A 144 -22.97 17.68 -9.45
C ALA A 144 -22.33 16.38 -8.94
N PHE A 145 -21.00 16.23 -9.09
CA PHE A 145 -20.25 15.11 -8.53
C PHE A 145 -20.33 15.12 -7.00
N ALA A 146 -20.01 16.25 -6.36
CA ALA A 146 -20.07 16.40 -4.90
C ALA A 146 -21.47 16.12 -4.32
N ASN A 147 -22.53 16.45 -5.06
CA ASN A 147 -23.91 16.19 -4.66
C ASN A 147 -24.44 14.80 -5.08
N GLY A 148 -23.64 14.00 -5.78
CA GLY A 148 -24.04 12.68 -6.29
C GLY A 148 -25.21 12.72 -7.28
N THR A 149 -25.30 13.80 -8.07
CA THR A 149 -26.39 14.00 -9.04
C THR A 149 -26.00 13.63 -10.47
N LEU A 150 -24.72 13.36 -10.74
CA LEU A 150 -24.25 12.89 -12.04
C LEU A 150 -24.80 11.49 -12.36
N THR A 151 -24.99 11.21 -13.64
CA THR A 151 -25.17 9.83 -14.10
C THR A 151 -23.84 9.07 -14.04
N PRO A 152 -23.83 7.73 -14.02
CA PRO A 152 -22.59 6.97 -13.99
C PRO A 152 -21.63 7.23 -15.16
N GLU A 153 -22.15 7.63 -16.33
CA GLU A 153 -21.33 8.00 -17.50
C GLU A 153 -20.66 9.36 -17.30
N GLU A 154 -21.39 10.34 -16.77
CA GLU A 154 -20.87 11.67 -16.46
C GLU A 154 -19.89 11.62 -15.28
N GLU A 155 -20.16 10.80 -14.27
CA GLU A 155 -19.27 10.56 -13.13
C GLU A 155 -17.93 9.97 -13.59
N ALA A 156 -17.96 8.96 -14.47
CA ALA A 156 -16.74 8.40 -15.04
C ALA A 156 -15.96 9.43 -15.88
N ALA A 157 -16.66 10.23 -16.70
CA ALA A 157 -16.01 11.28 -17.48
C ALA A 157 -15.40 12.38 -16.61
N PHE A 158 -16.07 12.74 -15.50
CA PHE A 158 -15.55 13.68 -14.52
C PHE A 158 -14.28 13.14 -13.85
N LEU A 159 -14.30 11.88 -13.38
CA LEU A 159 -13.14 11.24 -12.76
C LEU A 159 -11.95 11.15 -13.73
N ASP A 160 -12.18 10.78 -14.99
CA ASP A 160 -11.13 10.75 -16.01
C ASP A 160 -10.50 12.15 -16.23
N ALA A 161 -11.33 13.20 -16.26
CA ALA A 161 -10.85 14.57 -16.41
C ALA A 161 -10.08 15.04 -15.16
N ALA A 162 -10.60 14.76 -13.96
CA ALA A 162 -9.96 15.10 -12.70
C ALA A 162 -8.60 14.39 -12.54
N ALA A 163 -8.53 13.08 -12.80
CA ALA A 163 -7.29 12.32 -12.77
C ALA A 163 -6.24 12.89 -13.73
N ALA A 164 -6.65 13.30 -14.94
CA ALA A 164 -5.76 13.96 -15.89
C ALA A 164 -5.18 15.28 -15.36
N LEU A 165 -5.93 16.03 -14.53
CA LEU A 165 -5.44 17.24 -13.88
C LEU A 165 -4.41 16.93 -12.79
N PHE A 166 -4.58 15.88 -12.00
CA PHE A 166 -3.56 15.44 -11.03
C PHE A 166 -2.25 15.07 -11.75
N VAL A 167 -2.35 14.35 -12.87
CA VAL A 167 -1.18 13.99 -13.70
C VAL A 167 -0.51 15.24 -14.28
N SER A 168 -1.27 16.16 -14.88
CA SER A 168 -0.71 17.35 -15.54
C SER A 168 -0.04 18.32 -14.56
N ASN A 169 -0.53 18.36 -13.31
CA ASN A 169 0.04 19.15 -12.23
C ASN A 169 1.16 18.44 -11.46
N GLY A 170 1.50 17.19 -11.80
CA GLY A 170 2.55 16.42 -11.13
C GLY A 170 2.19 16.06 -9.68
N LEU A 171 0.90 15.91 -9.39
CA LEU A 171 0.33 15.56 -8.09
C LEU A 171 -0.02 14.07 -8.02
N ILE A 172 0.83 13.23 -8.58
CA ILE A 172 0.73 11.77 -8.51
C ILE A 172 1.99 11.21 -7.84
N PRO A 173 1.94 10.02 -7.22
CA PRO A 173 3.14 9.34 -6.74
C PRO A 173 4.20 9.23 -7.84
N THR A 174 5.47 9.41 -7.48
CA THR A 174 6.61 9.34 -8.40
C THR A 174 7.22 7.94 -8.49
N GLY A 175 6.82 7.05 -7.59
CA GLY A 175 7.32 5.69 -7.48
C GLY A 175 6.84 5.02 -6.19
N THR A 176 7.31 3.81 -6.00
CA THR A 176 7.12 3.01 -4.79
C THR A 176 8.44 2.35 -4.44
N THR A 177 8.60 2.03 -3.16
CA THR A 177 9.71 1.21 -2.69
C THR A 177 9.20 0.14 -1.74
N ASP A 178 9.76 -1.05 -1.86
CA ASP A 178 9.44 -2.19 -1.02
C ASP A 178 10.74 -2.90 -0.64
N ASP A 179 10.75 -3.63 0.47
CA ASP A 179 11.95 -4.31 0.97
C ASP A 179 12.21 -5.63 0.24
N CYS A 180 11.18 -6.29 -0.28
CA CYS A 180 11.29 -7.67 -0.75
C CYS A 180 10.91 -7.90 -2.20
N ASN A 181 9.99 -7.11 -2.75
CA ASN A 181 9.48 -7.36 -4.08
C ASN A 181 9.20 -6.06 -4.86
N ASP A 182 8.77 -6.19 -6.12
CA ASP A 182 8.38 -5.02 -6.91
C ASP A 182 6.98 -4.55 -6.44
N SER A 183 6.76 -3.25 -6.37
CA SER A 183 5.46 -2.67 -6.05
C SER A 183 5.01 -1.68 -7.12
N ASP A 184 3.71 -1.38 -7.13
CA ASP A 184 3.12 -0.32 -7.94
C ASP A 184 2.08 0.44 -7.10
N TYR A 185 1.60 1.57 -7.60
CA TYR A 185 0.56 2.34 -6.92
C TYR A 185 -0.73 2.43 -7.72
N GLU A 186 -1.84 2.57 -7.00
CA GLU A 186 -3.18 2.71 -7.56
C GLU A 186 -3.83 3.98 -7.04
N GLU A 187 -4.58 4.66 -7.91
CA GLU A 187 -5.53 5.70 -7.51
C GLU A 187 -6.79 5.03 -6.97
N ILE A 188 -7.15 5.34 -5.72
CA ILE A 188 -8.28 4.71 -5.02
C ILE A 188 -9.53 5.58 -5.03
N SER A 189 -9.37 6.89 -4.88
CA SER A 189 -10.50 7.82 -4.94
C SER A 189 -10.08 9.22 -5.35
N ILE A 190 -10.99 9.92 -6.01
CA ILE A 190 -11.02 11.38 -6.09
C ILE A 190 -12.28 11.85 -5.39
N ASP A 191 -12.10 12.59 -4.30
CA ASP A 191 -13.17 13.16 -3.50
C ASP A 191 -13.25 14.68 -3.71
N VAL A 192 -14.46 15.24 -3.70
CA VAL A 192 -14.68 16.69 -3.87
C VAL A 192 -15.25 17.28 -2.60
N THR A 193 -14.59 18.31 -2.09
CA THR A 193 -15.11 19.16 -1.01
C THR A 193 -15.47 20.52 -1.59
N LEU A 194 -16.74 20.91 -1.54
CA LEU A 194 -17.15 22.26 -1.95
C LEU A 194 -16.71 23.28 -0.91
N GLY A 195 -16.18 24.42 -1.36
CA GLY A 195 -15.79 25.52 -0.51
C GLY A 195 -16.81 26.67 -0.52
N ASP A 196 -16.39 27.82 0.02
CA ASP A 196 -17.18 29.05 0.12
C ASP A 196 -16.54 30.16 -0.74
N ASP A 197 -17.31 31.20 -1.08
CA ASP A 197 -16.96 32.51 -1.67
C ASP A 197 -15.78 32.61 -2.68
N CYS A 198 -14.54 32.28 -2.29
CA CYS A 198 -13.34 32.38 -3.14
C CYS A 198 -12.63 31.03 -3.39
N ASP A 199 -12.93 30.00 -2.59
CA ASP A 199 -12.44 28.64 -2.79
C ASP A 199 -13.64 27.82 -3.28
N ILE A 200 -13.73 27.57 -4.59
CA ILE A 200 -14.94 26.95 -5.17
C ILE A 200 -15.07 25.51 -4.69
N ALA A 201 -13.99 24.74 -4.81
CA ALA A 201 -13.91 23.37 -4.35
C ALA A 201 -12.46 22.91 -4.19
N THR A 202 -12.24 21.85 -3.43
CA THR A 202 -10.99 21.10 -3.38
C THR A 202 -11.25 19.68 -3.85
N LEU A 203 -10.52 19.24 -4.86
CA LEU A 203 -10.43 17.85 -5.28
C LEU A 203 -9.30 17.19 -4.49
N ILE A 204 -9.53 16.03 -3.91
CA ILE A 204 -8.54 15.25 -3.13
C ILE A 204 -8.39 13.90 -3.81
N CYS A 205 -7.20 13.62 -4.34
CA CYS A 205 -6.88 12.32 -4.91
C CYS A 205 -6.11 11.48 -3.89
N THR A 206 -6.54 10.25 -3.67
CA THR A 206 -5.95 9.32 -2.69
C THR A 206 -5.36 8.11 -3.39
N PHE A 207 -4.13 7.77 -3.03
CA PHE A 207 -3.35 6.67 -3.59
C PHE A 207 -2.96 5.66 -2.52
N VAL A 208 -2.76 4.42 -2.93
CA VAL A 208 -2.10 3.36 -2.14
C VAL A 208 -1.05 2.69 -3.00
N ALA A 209 0.02 2.20 -2.39
CA ALA A 209 0.94 1.26 -3.03
C ALA A 209 0.53 -0.18 -2.68
N VAL A 210 0.63 -1.08 -3.65
CA VAL A 210 0.38 -2.51 -3.50
C VAL A 210 1.56 -3.29 -4.08
N ASP A 211 2.06 -4.23 -3.31
CA ASP A 211 3.16 -5.10 -3.71
C ASP A 211 2.65 -6.38 -4.43
N VAL A 212 3.54 -7.25 -4.92
CA VAL A 212 3.10 -8.48 -5.60
C VAL A 212 2.42 -9.50 -4.67
N CYS A 213 2.54 -9.29 -3.35
CA CYS A 213 2.04 -10.16 -2.29
C CYS A 213 0.67 -9.71 -1.76
N GLY A 214 0.21 -8.53 -2.17
CA GLY A 214 -1.05 -7.92 -1.77
C GLY A 214 -0.96 -7.11 -0.50
N ASN A 215 0.24 -6.84 0.02
CA ASN A 215 0.45 -5.90 1.10
C ASN A 215 0.17 -4.48 0.58
N THR A 216 -0.54 -3.67 1.37
CA THR A 216 -1.02 -2.35 0.94
C THR A 216 -0.51 -1.27 1.89
N SER A 217 0.03 -0.19 1.33
CA SER A 217 0.53 0.96 2.09
C SER A 217 -0.59 1.67 2.85
N GLU A 218 -0.21 2.53 3.80
CA GLU A 218 -1.13 3.56 4.28
C GLU A 218 -1.50 4.51 3.11
N PRO A 219 -2.75 4.99 3.04
CA PRO A 219 -3.15 5.92 1.99
C PRO A 219 -2.43 7.26 2.08
N ALA A 220 -2.06 7.82 0.93
CA ALA A 220 -1.54 9.18 0.82
C ALA A 220 -2.34 9.99 -0.20
N SER A 221 -2.47 11.29 0.02
CA SER A 221 -3.33 12.14 -0.82
C SER A 221 -2.63 13.42 -1.27
N THR A 222 -3.07 13.93 -2.42
CA THR A 222 -2.74 15.26 -2.95
C THR A 222 -4.03 16.02 -3.23
N SER A 223 -3.96 17.35 -3.32
CA SER A 223 -5.14 18.18 -3.56
C SER A 223 -4.98 19.16 -4.74
N LEU A 224 -6.11 19.42 -5.39
CA LEU A 224 -6.27 20.49 -6.36
C LEU A 224 -7.34 21.47 -5.85
N ASN A 225 -6.98 22.73 -5.70
CA ASN A 225 -7.89 23.79 -5.33
C ASN A 225 -8.46 24.44 -6.60
N LEU A 226 -9.78 24.39 -6.74
CA LEU A 226 -10.49 25.11 -7.78
C LEU A 226 -10.72 26.54 -7.32
N ILE A 227 -10.00 27.47 -7.97
CA ILE A 227 -10.03 28.89 -7.66
C ILE A 227 -10.63 29.70 -8.82
N ASP A 228 -11.23 30.84 -8.48
CA ASP A 228 -11.60 31.87 -9.44
C ASP A 228 -10.52 32.94 -9.49
N ASP A 229 -9.78 32.98 -10.60
CA ASP A 229 -8.77 34.01 -10.90
C ASP A 229 -9.16 34.90 -12.08
N THR A 230 -10.35 34.70 -12.65
CA THR A 230 -10.81 35.41 -13.84
C THR A 230 -11.63 36.63 -13.44
N ALA A 231 -11.35 37.78 -14.05
CA ALA A 231 -12.10 38.99 -13.76
C ALA A 231 -13.43 38.99 -14.52
N PRO A 232 -14.54 39.44 -13.91
CA PRO A 232 -15.83 39.44 -14.57
C PRO A 232 -15.89 40.43 -15.72
N VAL A 233 -16.62 40.07 -16.77
CA VAL A 233 -16.80 40.89 -17.96
C VAL A 233 -18.08 41.72 -17.83
N ILE A 234 -17.94 43.04 -17.73
CA ILE A 234 -19.08 43.97 -17.68
C ILE A 234 -19.50 44.37 -19.11
N THR A 235 -20.77 44.14 -19.44
CA THR A 235 -21.42 44.63 -20.65
C THR A 235 -22.34 45.79 -20.32
N CYS A 236 -21.99 46.99 -20.79
CA CYS A 236 -22.82 48.18 -20.64
C CYS A 236 -23.98 48.19 -21.65
N PRO A 237 -25.14 48.79 -21.29
CA PRO A 237 -26.17 49.09 -22.27
C PRO A 237 -25.65 50.10 -23.31
N ALA A 238 -26.26 50.13 -24.49
CA ALA A 238 -25.90 51.09 -25.53
C ALA A 238 -26.11 52.53 -25.06
N ASP A 239 -25.30 53.47 -25.56
CA ASP A 239 -25.44 54.88 -25.23
C ASP A 239 -26.84 55.40 -25.63
N VAL A 240 -27.48 56.12 -24.69
CA VAL A 240 -28.78 56.77 -24.91
C VAL A 240 -28.66 58.26 -24.62
N GLU A 241 -29.08 59.09 -25.57
CA GLU A 241 -29.28 60.52 -25.32
C GLU A 241 -30.61 60.73 -24.59
N VAL A 242 -30.55 61.34 -23.40
CA VAL A 242 -31.72 61.70 -22.59
C VAL A 242 -31.87 63.22 -22.50
N ASP A 243 -33.11 63.71 -22.62
CA ASP A 243 -33.42 65.14 -22.46
C ASP A 243 -33.25 65.56 -20.99
N CYS A 244 -33.09 66.86 -20.72
CA CYS A 244 -32.76 67.41 -19.40
C CYS A 244 -33.80 67.07 -18.30
N THR A 245 -35.03 66.71 -18.70
CA THR A 245 -36.12 66.32 -17.79
C THR A 245 -36.55 64.87 -17.96
N ALA A 246 -35.88 64.09 -18.81
CA ALA A 246 -36.18 62.69 -19.02
C ALA A 246 -35.64 61.83 -17.87
N ASP A 247 -36.24 60.67 -17.67
CA ASP A 247 -35.76 59.68 -16.71
C ASP A 247 -34.39 59.14 -17.18
N ASN A 248 -33.38 59.26 -16.32
CA ASN A 248 -32.03 58.78 -16.55
C ASN A 248 -31.70 57.55 -15.68
N SER A 249 -32.71 56.94 -15.06
CA SER A 249 -32.53 55.69 -14.32
C SER A 249 -32.14 54.54 -15.26
N PRO A 250 -31.42 53.51 -14.75
CA PRO A 250 -31.12 52.30 -15.52
C PRO A 250 -32.36 51.60 -16.10
N ALA A 251 -33.53 51.77 -15.46
CA ALA A 251 -34.79 51.27 -16.00
C ALA A 251 -35.17 51.95 -17.34
N SER A 252 -34.71 53.18 -17.58
CA SER A 252 -34.94 53.95 -18.80
C SER A 252 -33.75 53.95 -19.76
N THR A 253 -32.52 53.81 -19.26
CA THR A 253 -31.28 53.87 -20.07
C THR A 253 -30.65 52.50 -20.34
N GLY A 254 -31.19 51.44 -19.75
CA GLY A 254 -30.69 50.08 -19.83
C GLY A 254 -29.92 49.67 -18.58
N MET A 255 -29.91 48.38 -18.29
CA MET A 255 -29.14 47.77 -17.21
C MET A 255 -27.83 47.23 -17.78
N ALA A 256 -26.72 47.47 -17.08
CA ALA A 256 -25.50 46.75 -17.35
C ALA A 256 -25.63 45.31 -16.82
N THR A 257 -24.95 44.38 -17.47
CA THR A 257 -24.86 42.98 -17.05
C THR A 257 -23.40 42.62 -16.86
N ALA A 258 -23.10 41.71 -15.94
CA ALA A 258 -21.77 41.15 -15.79
C ALA A 258 -21.85 39.62 -15.83
N THR A 259 -20.85 39.00 -16.45
CA THR A 259 -20.72 37.54 -16.54
C THR A 259 -19.34 37.15 -16.05
N ASP A 260 -19.27 36.00 -15.38
CA ASP A 260 -18.04 35.41 -14.87
C ASP A 260 -17.99 33.91 -15.21
N ASP A 261 -16.80 33.42 -15.56
CA ASP A 261 -16.60 32.06 -16.07
C ASP A 261 -16.65 30.98 -14.97
N CYS A 262 -16.53 31.37 -13.69
CA CYS A 262 -16.66 30.50 -12.53
C CYS A 262 -18.07 30.50 -11.88
N GLY A 263 -19.06 31.09 -12.57
CA GLY A 263 -20.47 30.87 -12.26
C GLY A 263 -21.10 31.78 -11.19
N GLN A 264 -20.47 32.91 -10.85
CA GLN A 264 -21.12 33.91 -10.00
C GLN A 264 -21.88 34.94 -10.85
N GLU A 265 -23.16 35.16 -10.54
CA GLU A 265 -23.90 36.30 -11.06
C GLU A 265 -23.31 37.57 -10.40
N VAL A 266 -22.47 38.29 -11.14
CA VAL A 266 -21.83 39.49 -10.58
C VAL A 266 -22.86 40.61 -10.52
N ALA A 267 -23.17 41.04 -9.29
CA ALA A 267 -24.04 42.20 -9.07
C ALA A 267 -23.40 43.46 -9.66
N VAL A 268 -24.14 44.13 -10.56
CA VAL A 268 -23.73 45.38 -11.23
C VAL A 268 -24.38 46.60 -10.59
#